data_AF-A0A0A9GSV1-F1
#
_entry.id   AF-A0A0A9GSV1-F1
#
_cell.length_a   1.000
_cell.length_b   1.000
_cell.length_c   1.000
_cell.angle_alpha   90.00
_cell.angle_beta   90.00
_cell.angle_gamma   90.00
#
_symmetry.space_group_name_H-M   'P 1'
#
loop_
_entity.id
_entity.type
_entity.pdbx_description
1 polymer ?
#
loop_
_entity_poly.entity_id
_entity_poly.type
_entity_poly.pdbx_seq_one_letter_code
_entity_poly.pdbx_strand_id
1 'polypeptide(L)'
;MAIHYYPPCRHHEKVMGITPHTDGLGLTLLLHVDDTPGLQIRKDGRWFPVQPLPGAFVVNVADILDVLTNGAYRSVEHRVLPDAERGRTTVVIFQEASVGGLVRPLQGLLKGGDARYKSIELEEYIKGNFKALADGTRFIESLKI
;
A
#
# COMPACT_ATOMS: atom_id res chain seq x y z
N MET A 1 9.50 -6.79 -7.28
CA MET A 1 10.39 -5.70 -6.86
C MET A 1 10.21 -4.54 -7.83
N ALA A 2 10.27 -3.31 -7.35
CA ALA A 2 10.29 -2.10 -8.17
C ALA A 2 11.45 -1.19 -7.73
N ILE A 3 11.98 -0.41 -8.66
CA ILE A 3 12.90 0.69 -8.38
C ILE A 3 12.21 1.95 -8.91
N HIS A 4 11.94 2.90 -8.02
CA HIS A 4 11.32 4.15 -8.40
C HIS A 4 12.37 5.26 -8.36
N TYR A 5 12.40 6.07 -9.41
CA TYR A 5 13.13 7.33 -9.44
C TYR A 5 12.15 8.47 -9.69
N TYR A 6 12.11 9.41 -8.76
CA TYR A 6 11.32 10.63 -8.84
C TYR A 6 12.27 11.80 -9.09
N PRO A 7 12.28 12.41 -10.29
CA PRO A 7 13.14 13.54 -10.57
C PRO A 7 12.69 14.79 -9.80
N PRO A 8 13.59 15.77 -9.57
CA PRO A 8 13.21 17.08 -9.06
C PRO A 8 12.14 17.73 -9.93
N CYS A 9 11.18 18.42 -9.31
CA CYS A 9 10.09 19.08 -10.01
C CYS A 9 9.83 20.49 -9.45
N ARG A 10 10.14 21.54 -10.24
CA ARG A 10 9.85 22.94 -9.86
C ARG A 10 8.36 23.24 -9.63
N HIS A 11 7.48 22.38 -10.12
CA HIS A 11 6.03 22.48 -9.92
C HIS A 11 5.52 21.36 -9.00
N HIS A 12 6.34 20.90 -8.04
CA HIS A 12 6.03 19.77 -7.16
C HIS A 12 4.67 19.87 -6.45
N GLU A 13 4.19 21.08 -6.17
CA GLU A 13 2.86 21.30 -5.57
C GLU A 13 1.68 20.99 -6.51
N LYS A 14 1.93 20.88 -7.82
CA LYS A 14 0.91 20.66 -8.86
C LYS A 14 0.86 19.23 -9.37
N VAL A 15 1.79 18.37 -8.94
CA VAL A 15 1.94 17.00 -9.46
C VAL A 15 2.17 16.02 -8.32
N MET A 16 2.02 14.73 -8.63
CA MET A 16 2.29 13.63 -7.70
C MET A 16 3.38 12.75 -8.30
N GLY A 17 4.26 12.22 -7.45
CA GLY A 17 5.18 11.16 -7.84
C GLY A 17 4.46 9.82 -7.98
N ILE A 18 3.60 9.49 -7.00
CA ILE A 18 2.62 8.41 -7.09
C ILE A 18 1.31 8.92 -6.48
N THR A 19 0.19 8.66 -7.17
CA THR A 19 -1.15 8.99 -6.69
C THR A 19 -1.52 8.23 -5.41
N PRO A 20 -2.50 8.70 -4.63
CA PRO A 20 -2.99 7.97 -3.46
C PRO A 20 -3.43 6.54 -3.80
N HIS A 21 -2.91 5.54 -3.09
CA HIS A 21 -3.26 4.13 -3.27
C HIS A 21 -2.96 3.31 -2.00
N THR A 22 -3.47 2.08 -1.97
CA THR A 22 -3.02 1.01 -1.06
C THR A 22 -2.24 -0.04 -1.84
N ASP A 23 -1.37 -0.78 -1.16
CA ASP A 23 -0.68 -1.90 -1.79
C ASP A 23 -1.59 -3.13 -1.85
N GLY A 24 -1.57 -3.85 -2.97
CA GLY A 24 -2.50 -4.95 -3.22
C GLY A 24 -2.10 -6.30 -2.60
N LEU A 25 -0.84 -6.51 -2.21
CA LEU A 25 -0.33 -7.84 -1.80
C LEU A 25 -0.40 -8.04 -0.26
N GLY A 26 0.61 -8.69 0.35
CA GLY A 26 0.64 -8.98 1.79
C GLY A 26 1.40 -7.93 2.60
N LEU A 27 2.68 -7.73 2.30
CA LEU A 27 3.55 -6.73 2.93
C LEU A 27 4.39 -6.02 1.88
N THR A 28 4.73 -4.78 2.14
CA THR A 28 5.68 -4.03 1.34
C THR A 28 6.85 -3.59 2.21
N LEU A 29 8.06 -3.77 1.68
CA LEU A 29 9.30 -3.29 2.27
C LEU A 29 9.91 -2.26 1.33
N LEU A 30 10.04 -1.02 1.80
CA LEU A 30 10.61 0.09 1.05
C LEU A 30 11.93 0.51 1.68
N LEU A 31 12.98 0.52 0.86
CA LEU A 31 14.27 1.11 1.18
C LEU A 31 14.40 2.46 0.50
N HIS A 32 14.71 3.48 1.29
CA HIS A 32 15.15 4.77 0.79
C HIS A 32 16.63 4.66 0.38
N VAL A 33 16.94 4.97 -0.89
CA VAL A 33 18.33 4.98 -1.39
C VAL A 33 19.02 6.30 -1.06
N ASP A 34 18.25 7.38 -0.92
CA ASP A 34 18.67 8.71 -0.50
C ASP A 34 17.78 9.24 0.64
N ASP A 35 18.10 10.42 1.16
CA ASP A 35 17.38 11.07 2.26
C ASP A 35 16.28 12.05 1.77
N THR A 36 15.90 12.00 0.49
CA THR A 36 14.87 12.88 -0.06
C THR A 36 13.48 12.47 0.46
N PRO A 37 12.76 13.37 1.15
CA PRO A 37 11.41 13.08 1.62
C PRO A 37 10.45 12.96 0.44
N GLY A 38 9.26 12.41 0.68
CA GLY A 38 8.22 12.38 -0.35
C GLY A 38 7.10 11.40 -0.06
N LEU A 39 7.40 10.29 0.64
CA LEU A 39 6.39 9.34 1.08
C LEU A 39 5.47 9.99 2.13
N GLN A 40 4.17 9.88 1.92
CA GLN A 40 3.15 10.27 2.89
C GLN A 40 2.13 9.15 3.08
N ILE A 41 1.65 8.97 4.31
CA ILE A 41 0.59 8.02 4.67
C ILE A 41 -0.65 8.78 5.13
N ARG A 42 -1.85 8.23 4.89
CA ARG A 42 -3.12 8.82 5.31
C ARG A 42 -3.59 8.22 6.62
N LYS A 43 -3.80 9.06 7.64
CA LYS A 43 -4.37 8.67 8.92
C LYS A 43 -5.38 9.71 9.36
N ASP A 44 -6.57 9.28 9.79
CA ASP A 44 -7.64 10.16 10.29
C ASP A 44 -7.95 11.34 9.33
N GLY A 45 -8.01 11.04 8.03
CA GLY A 45 -8.28 12.01 6.96
C GLY A 45 -7.14 12.98 6.63
N ARG A 46 -5.97 12.82 7.27
CA ARG A 46 -4.81 13.71 7.10
C ARG A 46 -3.60 12.96 6.55
N TRP A 47 -2.77 13.66 5.78
CA TRP A 47 -1.52 13.14 5.24
C TRP A 47 -0.37 13.42 6.21
N PHE A 48 0.41 12.39 6.54
CA PHE A 48 1.57 12.46 7.41
C PHE A 48 2.83 12.07 6.64
N PRO A 49 3.92 12.85 6.71
CA PRO A 49 5.18 12.50 6.09
C PRO A 49 5.83 11.30 6.79
N VAL A 50 6.47 10.45 6.01
CA VAL A 50 7.36 9.40 6.52
C VAL A 50 8.79 9.88 6.33
N GLN A 51 9.53 10.03 7.43
CA GLN A 51 10.91 10.46 7.40
C GLN A 51 11.82 9.31 6.91
N PRO A 52 12.63 9.53 5.87
CA PRO A 52 13.68 8.57 5.51
C PRO A 52 14.68 8.44 6.66
N LEU A 53 14.92 7.21 7.12
CA LEU A 53 15.92 6.90 8.14
C LEU A 53 17.05 6.07 7.50
N PRO A 54 18.33 6.48 7.62
CA PRO A 54 19.45 5.73 7.07
C PRO A 54 19.49 4.28 7.59
N GLY A 55 19.61 3.32 6.67
CA GLY A 55 19.69 1.90 7.00
C GLY A 55 18.37 1.25 7.47
N ALA A 56 17.25 1.97 7.43
CA ALA A 56 15.94 1.45 7.82
C ALA A 56 15.09 1.08 6.61
N PHE A 57 14.23 0.08 6.80
CA PHE A 57 13.10 -0.18 5.92
C PHE A 57 11.84 0.47 6.47
N VAL A 58 11.05 1.06 5.58
CA VAL A 58 9.63 1.29 5.85
C VAL A 58 8.90 -0.01 5.52
N VAL A 59 8.11 -0.51 6.46
CA VAL A 59 7.29 -1.71 6.27
C VAL A 59 5.83 -1.31 6.38
N ASN A 60 5.01 -1.68 5.39
CA ASN A 60 3.57 -1.46 5.45
C ASN A 60 2.77 -2.72 5.15
N VAL A 61 1.60 -2.77 5.78
CA VAL A 61 0.55 -3.77 5.56
C VAL A 61 -0.15 -3.45 4.26
N ALA A 62 -0.38 -4.48 3.46
CA ALA A 62 -1.11 -4.40 2.19
C ALA A 62 -2.46 -5.10 2.29
N ASP A 63 -3.30 -4.92 1.26
CA ASP A 63 -4.72 -5.22 1.26
C ASP A 63 -5.03 -6.70 1.56
N ILE A 64 -4.26 -7.68 1.03
CA ILE A 64 -4.50 -9.09 1.33
C ILE A 64 -4.29 -9.37 2.81
N LEU A 65 -3.24 -8.83 3.43
CA LEU A 65 -2.99 -9.06 4.86
C LEU A 65 -4.06 -8.39 5.74
N ASP A 66 -4.61 -7.25 5.32
CA ASP A 66 -5.77 -6.65 5.97
C ASP A 66 -6.97 -7.61 5.95
N VAL A 67 -7.30 -8.16 4.77
CA VAL A 67 -8.38 -9.16 4.64
C VAL A 67 -8.12 -10.40 5.49
N LEU A 68 -6.91 -10.99 5.42
CA LEU A 68 -6.54 -12.19 6.17
C LEU A 68 -6.67 -11.99 7.69
N THR A 69 -6.28 -10.82 8.19
CA THR A 69 -6.37 -10.48 9.62
C THR A 69 -7.75 -9.96 10.01
N ASN A 70 -8.72 -10.04 9.10
CA ASN A 70 -10.06 -9.48 9.25
C ASN A 70 -10.01 -8.00 9.64
N GLY A 71 -9.00 -7.22 9.25
CA GLY A 71 -8.81 -5.81 9.61
C GLY A 71 -8.15 -5.52 10.96
N ALA A 72 -7.52 -6.51 11.59
CA ALA A 72 -6.68 -6.27 12.77
C ALA A 72 -5.42 -5.48 12.39
N TYR A 73 -4.83 -5.77 11.22
CA TYR A 73 -3.78 -4.97 10.60
C TYR A 73 -4.37 -4.23 9.41
N ARG A 74 -4.18 -2.91 9.36
CA ARG A 74 -4.85 -2.06 8.37
C ARG A 74 -3.91 -1.73 7.22
N SER A 75 -4.39 -1.94 6.00
CA SER A 75 -3.79 -1.39 4.79
C SER A 75 -4.05 0.11 4.73
N VAL A 76 -2.97 0.90 4.65
CA VAL A 76 -3.03 2.36 4.77
C VAL A 76 -2.77 2.99 3.42
N GLU A 77 -3.65 3.91 3.03
CA GLU A 77 -3.46 4.70 1.82
C GLU A 77 -2.20 5.56 1.95
N HIS A 78 -1.38 5.55 0.91
CA HIS A 78 -0.14 6.29 0.86
C HIS A 78 0.07 6.91 -0.52
N ARG A 79 0.92 7.93 -0.59
CA ARG A 79 1.25 8.66 -1.82
C ARG A 79 2.71 9.09 -1.80
N VAL A 80 3.21 9.53 -2.96
CA VAL A 80 4.54 10.13 -3.06
C VAL A 80 4.43 11.52 -3.67
N LEU A 81 4.99 12.52 -3.00
CA LEU A 81 5.20 13.86 -3.53
C LEU A 81 6.63 13.99 -4.06
N PRO A 82 6.85 14.66 -5.20
CA PRO A 82 8.20 14.99 -5.64
C PRO A 82 8.77 16.15 -4.83
N ASP A 83 10.10 16.27 -4.84
CA ASP A 83 10.83 17.38 -4.24
C ASP A 83 11.15 18.45 -5.31
N ALA A 84 11.29 19.71 -4.90
CA ALA A 84 11.53 20.82 -5.83
C ALA A 84 12.94 20.78 -6.46
N GLU A 85 13.92 20.32 -5.69
CA GLU A 85 15.35 20.49 -5.97
C GLU A 85 16.09 19.16 -6.07
N ARG A 86 15.64 18.13 -5.35
CA ARG A 86 16.34 16.84 -5.23
C ARG A 86 15.57 15.69 -5.85
N GLY A 87 16.32 14.75 -6.43
CA GLY A 87 15.77 13.48 -6.86
C GLY A 87 15.53 12.56 -5.67
N ARG A 88 14.60 11.63 -5.80
CA ARG A 88 14.33 10.58 -4.82
C ARG A 88 14.35 9.22 -5.47
N THR A 89 15.10 8.28 -4.89
CA THR A 89 15.19 6.90 -5.32
C THR A 89 14.74 5.96 -4.21
N THR A 90 13.91 4.98 -4.56
CA THR A 90 13.53 3.90 -3.64
C THR A 90 13.59 2.54 -4.28
N VAL A 91 13.98 1.54 -3.51
CA VAL A 91 13.81 0.13 -3.85
C VAL A 91 12.64 -0.42 -3.05
N VAL A 92 11.69 -1.05 -3.73
CA VAL A 92 10.46 -1.57 -3.13
C VAL A 92 10.33 -3.07 -3.39
N ILE A 93 10.13 -3.83 -2.34
CA ILE A 93 9.89 -5.28 -2.39
C ILE A 93 8.47 -5.52 -1.91
N PHE A 94 7.65 -6.09 -2.78
CA PHE A 94 6.31 -6.53 -2.46
C PHE A 94 6.36 -8.02 -2.13
N GLN A 95 5.82 -8.39 -0.97
CA GLN A 95 5.72 -9.76 -0.48
C GLN A 95 4.27 -10.20 -0.58
N GLU A 96 4.05 -11.33 -1.25
CA GLU A 96 2.75 -11.97 -1.31
C GLU A 96 2.43 -12.68 -0.01
N ALA A 97 1.16 -12.69 0.39
CA ALA A 97 0.70 -13.57 1.44
C ALA A 97 0.37 -14.94 0.84
N SER A 98 0.76 -16.02 1.53
CA SER A 98 0.39 -17.37 1.12
C SER A 98 -1.08 -17.64 1.45
N VAL A 99 -1.95 -17.57 0.45
CA VAL A 99 -3.42 -17.67 0.63
C VAL A 99 -4.04 -18.95 0.09
N GLY A 100 -3.24 -19.88 -0.45
CA GLY A 100 -3.76 -21.16 -0.98
C GLY A 100 -4.82 -21.00 -2.08
N GLY A 101 -4.77 -19.90 -2.83
CA GLY A 101 -5.73 -19.57 -3.89
C GLY A 101 -6.92 -18.71 -3.46
N LEU A 102 -7.20 -18.55 -2.16
CA LEU A 102 -8.41 -17.86 -1.70
C LEU A 102 -8.09 -16.74 -0.69
N VAL A 103 -8.44 -15.51 -1.04
CA VAL A 103 -8.29 -14.34 -0.15
C VAL A 103 -9.53 -14.23 0.72
N ARG A 104 -9.38 -14.46 2.04
CA ARG A 104 -10.47 -14.40 3.02
C ARG A 104 -9.97 -14.20 4.45
N PRO A 105 -10.82 -13.70 5.36
CA PRO A 105 -10.49 -13.70 6.78
C PRO A 105 -10.07 -15.09 7.30
N LEU A 106 -8.95 -15.14 8.02
CA LEU A 106 -8.47 -16.35 8.67
C LEU A 106 -9.37 -16.68 9.85
N GLN A 107 -9.94 -17.91 9.85
CA GLN A 107 -10.92 -18.34 10.84
C GLN A 107 -10.40 -18.21 12.28
N GLY A 108 -9.12 -18.54 12.52
CA GLY A 108 -8.49 -18.40 13.84
C GLY A 108 -8.35 -16.96 14.35
N LEU A 109 -8.47 -15.95 13.47
CA LEU A 109 -8.37 -14.53 13.81
C LEU A 109 -9.74 -13.85 13.99
N LEU A 110 -10.84 -14.53 13.67
CA LEU A 110 -12.18 -13.98 13.87
C LEU A 110 -12.56 -13.86 15.35
N LYS A 111 -11.96 -14.67 16.23
CA LYS A 111 -12.20 -14.66 17.70
C LYS A 111 -13.70 -14.65 18.08
N GLY A 112 -14.55 -15.33 17.30
CA GLY A 112 -15.99 -15.38 17.52
C GLY A 112 -16.78 -14.16 17.02
N GLY A 113 -16.12 -13.20 16.34
CA GLY A 113 -16.77 -12.09 15.65
C GLY A 113 -17.04 -12.40 14.17
N ASP A 114 -17.80 -11.51 13.54
CA ASP A 114 -18.20 -11.65 12.14
C ASP A 114 -17.05 -11.29 11.18
N ALA A 115 -17.11 -11.90 9.99
CA ALA A 115 -16.25 -11.53 8.88
C ALA A 115 -16.58 -10.10 8.42
N ARG A 116 -15.55 -9.26 8.29
CA ARG A 116 -15.67 -7.90 7.74
C ARG A 116 -15.46 -7.86 6.23
N TYR A 117 -14.94 -8.95 5.66
CA TYR A 117 -14.62 -9.07 4.25
C TYR A 117 -15.19 -10.37 3.67
N LYS A 118 -15.65 -10.29 2.43
CA LYS A 118 -16.05 -11.42 1.58
C LYS A 118 -14.82 -12.27 1.22
N SER A 119 -15.07 -13.54 0.92
CA SER A 119 -14.06 -14.42 0.32
C SER A 119 -14.03 -14.23 -1.19
N ILE A 120 -12.84 -14.27 -1.79
CA ILE A 120 -12.65 -14.13 -3.24
C ILE A 120 -11.45 -14.95 -3.71
N GLU A 121 -11.54 -15.53 -4.89
CA GLU A 121 -10.41 -16.23 -5.51
C GLU A 121 -9.26 -15.24 -5.78
N LEU A 122 -8.02 -15.68 -5.58
CA LEU A 122 -6.83 -14.84 -5.71
C LEU A 122 -6.71 -14.25 -7.12
N GLU A 123 -7.04 -15.01 -8.16
CA GLU A 123 -7.00 -14.52 -9.53
C GLU A 123 -8.01 -13.39 -9.77
N GLU A 124 -9.23 -13.54 -9.26
CA GLU A 124 -10.27 -12.50 -9.36
C GLU A 124 -9.90 -11.27 -8.54
N TYR A 125 -9.29 -11.48 -7.37
CA TYR A 125 -8.75 -10.41 -6.55
C TYR A 125 -7.69 -9.61 -7.30
N ILE A 126 -6.72 -10.29 -7.93
CA ILE A 126 -5.64 -9.64 -8.68
C ILE A 126 -6.23 -8.81 -9.84
N LYS A 127 -7.14 -9.40 -10.64
CA LYS A 127 -7.82 -8.70 -11.75
C LYS A 127 -8.58 -7.46 -11.26
N GLY A 128 -9.33 -7.61 -10.18
CA GLY A 128 -10.10 -6.52 -9.57
C GLY A 128 -9.21 -5.42 -9.01
N ASN A 129 -8.11 -5.79 -8.35
CA ASN A 129 -7.13 -4.86 -7.79
C ASN A 129 -6.45 -4.02 -8.88
N PHE A 130 -5.99 -4.64 -9.97
CA PHE A 130 -5.40 -3.92 -11.10
C PHE A 130 -6.37 -2.94 -11.75
N LYS A 131 -7.63 -3.35 -11.92
CA LYS A 131 -8.67 -2.46 -12.45
C LYS A 131 -8.91 -1.28 -11.51
N ALA A 132 -9.10 -1.53 -10.22
CA ALA A 132 -9.34 -0.49 -9.23
C ALA A 132 -8.17 0.51 -9.17
N LEU A 133 -6.93 0.02 -9.25
CA LEU A 133 -5.72 0.86 -9.30
C LEU A 133 -5.72 1.78 -10.53
N ALA A 134 -6.08 1.26 -11.70
CA ALA A 134 -6.21 2.06 -12.92
C ALA A 134 -7.31 3.13 -12.81
N ASP A 135 -8.42 2.80 -12.13
CA ASP A 135 -9.54 3.71 -11.89
C ASP A 135 -9.29 4.69 -10.71
N GLY A 136 -8.16 4.58 -10.01
CA GLY A 136 -7.86 5.38 -8.82
C GLY A 136 -8.77 5.07 -7.61
N THR A 137 -9.31 3.85 -7.55
CA THR A 137 -10.18 3.35 -6.48
C THR A 137 -9.49 2.24 -5.68
N ARG A 138 -10.13 1.79 -4.58
CA ARG A 138 -9.56 0.77 -3.69
C ARG A 138 -10.39 -0.51 -3.75
N PHE A 139 -9.82 -1.57 -4.33
CA PHE A 139 -10.55 -2.82 -4.53
C PHE A 139 -11.01 -3.48 -3.22
N ILE A 140 -10.19 -3.38 -2.15
CA ILE A 140 -10.53 -3.89 -0.82
C ILE A 140 -11.87 -3.36 -0.28
N GLU A 141 -12.29 -2.15 -0.67
CA GLU A 141 -13.58 -1.60 -0.25
C GLU A 141 -14.78 -2.37 -0.84
N SER A 142 -14.63 -2.95 -2.04
CA SER A 142 -15.68 -3.78 -2.66
C SER A 142 -15.87 -5.13 -1.94
N LEU A 143 -14.84 -5.57 -1.20
CA LEU A 143 -14.86 -6.81 -0.45
C LEU A 143 -15.50 -6.67 0.92
N LYS A 144 -15.74 -5.45 1.42
CA LYS A 144 -16.36 -5.27 2.73
C LYS A 144 -17.81 -5.80 2.75
N ILE A 145 -18.22 -6.26 3.93
CA ILE A 145 -19.59 -6.72 4.25
C ILE A 145 -20.34 -5.60 4.96
#